data_AF-A0A072PAE4-F1
#
_entry.id   AF-A0A072PAE4-F1
#
_cell.length_a   1.000
_cell.length_b   1.000
_cell.length_c   1.000
_cell.angle_alpha   90.00
_cell.angle_beta   90.00
_cell.angle_gamma   90.00
#
_symmetry.space_group_name_H-M   'P 1'
#
loop_
_entity.id
_entity.type
_entity.pdbx_description
1 polymer ?
#
loop_
_entity_poly.entity_id
_entity_poly.type
_entity_poly.pdbx_seq_one_letter_code
_entity_poly.pdbx_strand_id
1 'polypeptide(L)'
;MLELPRSKIDVSGFLSSEARLRQPSSLKVGTTGLPPSIISLSAGRPSPDFYPFLGIDVTSINPQSAVPVDETLAQMGEPFCSDSIKISLPRKDPGAASDLSTALSYGYSLGQEQLVQFLMTHISHIHSLPYSDWEVCITAGNTSALGIAFRNLARSGGFLLVKQRLTRPPLKQQNR
;
A
#
# COMPACT_ATOMS: atom_id res chain seq x y z
N MET A 1 25.15 -14.13 10.88
CA MET A 1 24.19 -13.66 9.87
C MET A 1 24.81 -12.40 9.28
N LEU A 2 25.31 -12.43 8.05
CA LEU A 2 26.02 -11.29 7.46
C LEU A 2 25.00 -10.17 7.21
N GLU A 3 25.19 -9.01 7.84
CA GLU A 3 24.36 -7.83 7.57
C GLU A 3 24.57 -7.40 6.11
N LEU A 4 23.45 -7.24 5.38
CA LEU A 4 23.47 -6.75 4.02
C LEU A 4 23.99 -5.31 3.99
N PRO A 5 24.75 -4.91 2.96
CA PRO A 5 25.25 -3.55 2.86
C PRO A 5 24.11 -2.56 2.61
N ARG A 6 24.28 -1.32 3.06
CA ARG A 6 23.40 -0.21 2.65
C ARG A 6 23.61 0.12 1.17
N SER A 7 22.60 0.70 0.55
CA SER A 7 22.67 1.18 -0.83
C SER A 7 23.82 2.19 -0.98
N LYS A 8 24.55 2.07 -2.10
CA LYS A 8 25.74 2.89 -2.40
C LYS A 8 25.41 4.18 -3.15
N ILE A 9 24.16 4.36 -3.57
CA ILE A 9 23.74 5.44 -4.47
C ILE A 9 23.15 6.56 -3.62
N ASP A 10 23.79 7.73 -3.65
CA ASP A 10 23.17 8.94 -3.15
C ASP A 10 22.20 9.50 -4.20
N VAL A 11 20.90 9.45 -3.89
CA VAL A 11 19.83 9.92 -4.76
C VAL A 11 19.54 11.42 -4.62
N SER A 12 20.14 12.11 -3.63
CA SER A 12 19.86 13.52 -3.32
C SER A 12 20.13 14.46 -4.52
N GLY A 13 21.15 14.14 -5.33
CA GLY A 13 21.49 14.87 -6.55
C GLY A 13 20.43 14.78 -7.65
N PHE A 14 19.69 13.68 -7.71
CA PHE A 14 18.69 13.39 -8.75
C PHE A 14 17.30 13.97 -8.42
N LEU A 15 17.10 14.49 -7.22
CA LEU A 15 15.83 15.08 -6.83
C LEU A 15 15.50 16.32 -7.67
N SER A 16 14.23 16.50 -7.98
CA SER A 16 13.71 17.70 -8.65
C SER A 16 13.80 18.93 -7.74
N SER A 17 13.58 20.12 -8.30
CA SER A 17 13.46 21.35 -7.50
C SER A 17 12.24 21.28 -6.56
N GLU A 18 11.11 20.74 -7.05
CA GLU A 18 9.90 20.56 -6.24
C GLU A 18 10.17 19.64 -5.05
N ALA A 19 10.83 18.49 -5.27
CA ALA A 19 11.11 17.52 -4.22
C ALA A 19 12.03 18.08 -3.12
N ARG A 20 13.07 18.83 -3.50
CA ARG A 20 14.00 19.44 -2.54
C ARG A 20 13.37 20.52 -1.66
N LEU A 21 12.32 21.18 -2.15
CA LEU A 21 11.62 22.22 -1.39
C LEU A 21 10.58 21.66 -0.41
N ARG A 22 10.15 20.40 -0.57
CA ARG A 22 9.13 19.81 0.31
C ARG A 22 9.69 19.63 1.72
N GLN A 23 8.89 20.06 2.69
CA GLN A 23 9.17 19.90 4.12
C GLN A 23 8.09 19.05 4.78
N PRO A 24 8.42 18.31 5.84
CA PRO A 24 7.43 17.55 6.59
C PRO A 24 6.40 18.48 7.23
N SER A 25 5.17 18.00 7.37
CA SER A 25 4.09 18.76 8.02
C SER A 25 4.36 18.92 9.52
N SER A 26 4.41 20.16 10.01
CA SER A 26 4.58 20.48 11.43
C SER A 26 3.47 19.91 12.31
N LEU A 27 2.23 19.91 11.82
CA LEU A 27 1.08 19.31 12.52
C LEU A 27 1.23 17.81 12.70
N LYS A 28 1.81 17.14 11.70
CA LYS A 28 2.05 15.70 11.77
C LYS A 28 3.18 15.38 12.75
N VAL A 29 4.27 16.14 12.69
CA VAL A 29 5.42 15.96 13.61
C VAL A 29 5.04 16.24 15.06
N GLY A 30 4.21 17.26 15.32
CA GLY A 30 3.80 17.62 16.68
C GLY A 30 2.86 16.61 17.36
N THR A 31 2.32 15.64 16.60
CA THR A 31 1.38 14.64 17.12
C THR A 31 1.99 13.24 17.20
N THR A 32 3.18 13.04 16.64
CA THR A 32 3.94 11.79 16.75
C THR A 32 4.75 11.76 18.04
N GLY A 33 4.63 10.68 18.82
CA GLY A 33 5.47 10.46 20.02
C GLY A 33 5.01 11.17 21.29
N LEU A 34 3.75 11.64 21.35
CA LEU A 34 3.19 12.18 22.59
C LEU A 34 3.01 11.06 23.63
N PRO A 35 3.46 11.25 24.89
CA PRO A 35 3.23 10.28 25.95
C PRO A 35 1.73 10.15 26.26
N PRO A 36 1.29 8.99 26.77
CA PRO A 36 -0.13 8.73 27.07
C PRO A 36 -0.72 9.67 28.14
N SER A 37 0.12 10.40 28.87
CA SER A 37 -0.28 11.40 29.85
C SER A 37 -0.69 12.75 29.24
N ILE A 38 -0.47 12.98 27.94
CA ILE A 38 -0.79 14.25 27.28
C ILE A 38 -2.05 14.10 26.43
N ILE A 39 -3.05 14.93 26.73
CA ILE A 39 -4.25 15.07 25.91
C ILE A 39 -3.91 15.96 24.71
N SER A 40 -3.96 15.38 23.51
CA SER A 40 -3.71 16.11 22.26
C SER A 40 -4.93 16.92 21.83
N LEU A 41 -4.90 18.25 22.02
CA LEU A 41 -5.93 19.18 21.53
C LEU A 41 -5.65 19.74 20.12
N SER A 42 -4.46 19.50 19.58
CA SER A 42 -4.00 20.10 18.31
C SER A 42 -4.14 19.20 17.08
N ALA A 43 -4.31 17.89 17.26
CA ALA A 43 -4.25 16.91 16.17
C ALA A 43 -5.45 16.93 15.21
N GLY A 44 -6.57 17.56 15.59
CA GLY A 44 -7.79 17.60 14.76
C GLY A 44 -8.35 16.20 14.41
N ARG A 45 -8.12 15.19 15.25
CA ARG A 45 -8.61 13.83 15.01
C ARG A 45 -10.04 13.67 15.56
N PRO A 46 -11.05 13.37 14.72
CA PRO A 46 -12.40 13.11 15.21
C PRO A 46 -12.43 11.86 16.08
N SER A 47 -13.34 11.81 17.06
CA SER A 47 -13.48 10.60 17.87
C SER A 47 -14.06 9.46 17.03
N PRO A 48 -13.63 8.20 17.26
CA PRO A 48 -14.16 7.06 16.52
C PRO A 48 -15.65 6.80 16.67
N ASP A 49 -16.28 7.35 17.71
CA ASP A 49 -17.71 7.19 17.96
C ASP A 49 -18.57 7.94 16.94
N PHE A 50 -17.98 8.90 16.20
CA PHE A 50 -18.65 9.60 15.09
C PHE A 50 -18.56 8.86 13.75
N TYR A 51 -17.85 7.73 13.66
CA TYR A 51 -17.75 6.96 12.42
C TYR A 51 -19.02 6.11 12.22
N PRO A 52 -19.75 6.27 11.09
CA PRO A 52 -21.04 5.60 10.86
C PRO A 52 -20.91 4.12 10.47
N PHE A 53 -19.89 3.42 10.97
CA PHE A 53 -19.63 2.00 10.70
C PHE A 53 -19.43 1.24 12.00
N LEU A 54 -20.26 0.23 12.28
CA LEU A 54 -20.18 -0.61 13.49
C LEU A 54 -19.20 -1.77 13.33
N GLY A 55 -19.07 -2.28 12.11
CA GLY A 55 -18.17 -3.36 11.74
C GLY A 55 -18.27 -3.64 10.26
N ILE A 56 -17.32 -4.41 9.74
CA ILE A 56 -17.28 -4.88 8.36
C ILE A 56 -17.08 -6.39 8.39
N ASP A 57 -17.98 -7.13 7.74
CA ASP A 57 -17.84 -8.55 7.53
C ASP A 57 -17.45 -8.80 6.06
N VAL A 58 -16.29 -9.42 5.86
CA VAL A 58 -15.77 -9.80 4.54
C VAL A 58 -15.74 -11.32 4.46
N THR A 59 -16.34 -11.87 3.41
CA THR A 59 -16.21 -13.29 3.09
C THR A 59 -15.20 -13.45 1.97
N SER A 60 -14.16 -14.24 2.22
CA SER A 60 -13.09 -14.53 1.25
C SER A 60 -13.07 -16.03 0.95
N ILE A 61 -12.49 -16.38 -0.19
CA ILE A 61 -12.33 -17.76 -0.63
C ILE A 61 -11.13 -18.36 0.09
N ASN A 62 -11.25 -19.60 0.58
CA ASN A 62 -10.11 -20.29 1.16
C ASN A 62 -9.05 -20.57 0.06
N PRO A 63 -7.81 -20.07 0.21
CA PRO A 63 -6.75 -20.27 -0.78
C PRO A 63 -6.33 -21.74 -0.95
N GLN A 64 -6.72 -22.63 -0.03
CA GLN A 64 -6.45 -24.07 -0.13
C GLN A 64 -7.53 -24.85 -0.89
N SER A 65 -8.66 -24.21 -1.23
CA SER A 65 -9.71 -24.84 -2.01
C SER A 65 -9.36 -24.80 -3.50
N ALA A 66 -9.22 -25.98 -4.12
CA ALA A 66 -8.78 -26.17 -5.49
C ALA A 66 -9.87 -25.90 -6.55
N VAL A 67 -11.02 -25.35 -6.16
CA VAL A 67 -12.16 -25.16 -7.06
C VAL A 67 -12.05 -23.79 -7.75
N PRO A 68 -12.00 -23.74 -9.10
CA PRO A 68 -12.00 -22.47 -9.82
C PRO A 68 -13.29 -21.70 -9.54
N VAL A 69 -13.14 -20.40 -9.31
CA VAL A 69 -14.22 -19.46 -9.01
C VAL A 69 -15.13 -19.33 -10.23
N ASP A 70 -16.35 -19.87 -10.15
CA ASP A 70 -17.38 -19.61 -11.15
C ASP A 70 -18.09 -18.29 -10.81
N GLU A 71 -17.62 -17.20 -11.40
CA GLU A 71 -18.13 -15.83 -11.18
C GLU A 71 -19.63 -15.67 -11.50
N THR A 72 -20.24 -16.65 -12.18
CA THR A 72 -21.66 -16.64 -12.55
C THR A 72 -22.61 -16.92 -11.37
N LEU A 73 -22.16 -17.67 -10.34
CA LEU A 73 -23.00 -18.04 -9.19
C LEU A 73 -23.06 -16.96 -8.10
N ALA A 74 -22.08 -16.05 -8.06
CA ALA A 74 -22.04 -14.94 -7.10
C ALA A 74 -23.19 -13.92 -7.28
N GLN A 75 -23.84 -13.91 -8.45
CA GLN A 75 -24.95 -13.02 -8.76
C GLN A 75 -26.32 -13.55 -8.31
N MET A 76 -26.41 -14.83 -7.89
CA MET A 76 -27.69 -15.49 -7.57
C MET A 76 -27.95 -15.72 -6.08
N GLY A 77 -27.11 -15.20 -5.17
CA GLY A 77 -27.40 -15.17 -3.73
C GLY A 77 -27.35 -16.51 -2.99
N GLU A 78 -26.93 -17.60 -3.65
CA GLU A 78 -26.69 -18.90 -3.01
C GLU A 78 -25.30 -18.93 -2.33
N PRO A 79 -25.11 -19.72 -1.24
CA PRO A 79 -23.87 -19.74 -0.49
C PRO A 79 -22.73 -20.29 -1.36
N PHE A 80 -21.90 -19.36 -1.80
CA PHE A 80 -20.74 -19.59 -2.64
C PHE A 80 -19.63 -20.29 -1.83
N CYS A 81 -19.34 -21.53 -2.20
CA CYS A 81 -18.24 -22.36 -1.71
C CYS A 81 -18.31 -22.76 -0.21
N SER A 82 -18.33 -24.07 0.05
CA SER A 82 -18.36 -24.66 1.40
C SER A 82 -17.17 -24.25 2.28
N ASP A 83 -16.04 -23.84 1.68
CA ASP A 83 -14.83 -23.40 2.37
C ASP A 83 -14.61 -21.89 2.20
N SER A 84 -15.56 -21.09 2.69
CA SER A 84 -15.41 -19.63 2.75
C SER A 84 -14.87 -19.18 4.12
N ILE A 85 -13.92 -18.25 4.10
CA ILE A 85 -13.35 -17.65 5.31
C ILE A 85 -14.11 -16.35 5.58
N LYS A 86 -14.78 -16.28 6.73
CA LYS A 86 -15.44 -15.06 7.19
C LYS A 86 -14.48 -14.27 8.09
N ILE A 87 -14.26 -13.02 7.75
CA ILE A 87 -13.41 -12.07 8.48
C ILE A 87 -14.34 -10.97 8.98
N SER A 88 -14.50 -10.88 10.30
CA SER A 88 -15.30 -9.85 10.95
C SER A 88 -14.37 -8.80 11.58
N LEU A 89 -14.57 -7.53 11.22
CA LEU A 89 -13.80 -6.39 11.70
C LEU A 89 -14.73 -5.45 12.47
N PRO A 90 -14.91 -5.61 13.78
CA PRO A 90 -15.75 -4.72 14.57
C PRO A 90 -15.06 -3.36 14.79
N ARG A 91 -15.85 -2.34 15.19
CA ARG A 91 -15.35 -0.97 15.42
C ARG A 91 -14.19 -0.88 16.41
N LYS A 92 -14.29 -1.62 17.51
CA LYS A 92 -13.31 -1.69 18.60
C LYS A 92 -13.14 -3.18 18.94
N ASP A 93 -11.97 -3.74 18.68
CA ASP A 93 -11.64 -5.11 19.04
C ASP A 93 -10.39 -5.12 19.94
N PRO A 94 -10.51 -5.45 21.24
CA PRO A 94 -9.33 -5.55 22.10
C PRO A 94 -8.39 -6.70 21.72
N GLY A 95 -8.81 -7.64 20.85
CA GLY A 95 -8.01 -8.80 20.45
C GLY A 95 -7.50 -8.78 19.01
N ALA A 96 -7.96 -7.88 18.14
CA ALA A 96 -7.54 -7.87 16.74
C ALA A 96 -6.25 -7.05 16.53
N ALA A 97 -5.43 -7.49 15.57
CA ALA A 97 -4.25 -6.75 15.15
C ALA A 97 -4.59 -5.42 14.45
N SER A 98 -5.85 -5.17 14.06
CA SER A 98 -6.29 -3.94 13.40
C SER A 98 -7.76 -3.63 13.70
N ASP A 99 -7.99 -2.49 14.35
CA ASP A 99 -9.34 -1.97 14.59
C ASP A 99 -9.87 -1.17 13.40
N LEU A 100 -11.17 -1.29 13.14
CA LEU A 100 -11.84 -0.47 12.14
C LEU A 100 -11.79 1.02 12.49
N SER A 101 -11.82 1.38 13.79
CA SER A 101 -11.63 2.77 14.22
C SER A 101 -10.29 3.33 13.77
N THR A 102 -9.22 2.52 13.80
CA THR A 102 -7.87 2.95 13.43
C THR A 102 -7.74 3.06 11.91
N ALA A 103 -8.36 2.14 11.17
CA ALA A 103 -8.38 2.16 9.71
C ALA A 103 -9.13 3.39 9.13
N LEU A 104 -10.21 3.82 9.80
CA LEU A 104 -10.98 5.00 9.39
C LEU A 104 -10.39 6.32 9.90
N SER A 105 -9.47 6.26 10.86
CA SER A 105 -8.80 7.44 11.42
C SER A 105 -7.70 7.97 10.49
N TYR A 106 -7.23 9.19 10.77
CA TYR A 106 -6.03 9.72 10.11
C TYR A 106 -4.80 8.83 10.39
N GLY A 107 -4.26 8.24 9.32
CA GLY A 107 -3.17 7.28 9.37
C GLY A 107 -1.78 7.86 9.07
N TYR A 108 -0.80 6.96 9.12
CA TYR A 108 0.58 7.26 8.74
C TYR A 108 0.71 7.41 7.21
N SER A 109 1.73 8.15 6.74
CA SER A 109 1.84 8.50 5.30
C SER A 109 2.29 7.34 4.44
N LEU A 110 3.02 6.38 5.01
CA LEU A 110 3.39 5.16 4.31
C LEU A 110 2.21 4.17 4.20
N GLY A 111 1.13 4.43 4.93
CA GLY A 111 -0.05 3.59 5.08
C GLY A 111 -0.09 2.87 6.43
N GLN A 112 -1.01 1.92 6.54
CA GLN A 112 -1.25 1.16 7.76
C GLN A 112 -0.11 0.16 8.02
N GLU A 113 0.43 0.15 9.25
CA GLU A 113 1.64 -0.60 9.62
C GLU A 113 1.51 -2.10 9.33
N GLN A 114 0.36 -2.69 9.61
CA GLN A 114 0.07 -4.10 9.39
C GLN A 114 0.16 -4.48 7.90
N LEU A 115 -0.34 -3.62 7.02
CA LEU A 115 -0.26 -3.83 5.57
C LEU A 115 1.18 -3.63 5.06
N VAL A 116 1.89 -2.63 5.58
CA VAL A 116 3.30 -2.41 5.22
C VAL A 116 4.16 -3.61 5.63
N GLN A 117 3.96 -4.15 6.83
CA GLN A 117 4.65 -5.35 7.31
C GLN A 117 4.35 -6.55 6.42
N PHE A 118 3.08 -6.79 6.10
CA PHE A 118 2.70 -7.87 5.17
C PHE A 118 3.41 -7.73 3.82
N LEU A 119 3.42 -6.54 3.24
CA LEU A 119 4.08 -6.28 1.96
C LEU A 119 5.60 -6.45 2.04
N MET A 120 6.24 -6.00 3.12
CA MET A 120 7.67 -6.19 3.34
C MET A 120 8.01 -7.69 3.45
N THR A 121 7.23 -8.45 4.22
CA THR A 121 7.40 -9.90 4.31
C THR A 121 7.21 -10.55 2.94
N HIS A 122 6.16 -10.20 2.20
CA HIS A 122 5.88 -10.74 0.87
C HIS A 122 7.02 -10.47 -0.12
N ILE A 123 7.52 -9.23 -0.19
CA ILE A 123 8.64 -8.85 -1.04
C ILE A 123 9.90 -9.63 -0.65
N SER A 124 10.17 -9.81 0.64
CA SER A 124 11.33 -10.57 1.11
C SER A 124 11.28 -12.05 0.72
N HIS A 125 10.08 -12.63 0.59
CA HIS A 125 9.90 -14.02 0.16
C HIS A 125 10.03 -14.18 -1.37
N ILE A 126 9.58 -13.20 -2.15
CA ILE A 126 9.60 -13.27 -3.62
C ILE A 126 10.93 -12.78 -4.20
N HIS A 127 11.51 -11.73 -3.61
CA HIS A 127 12.67 -11.02 -4.14
C HIS A 127 13.87 -11.13 -3.20
N SER A 128 15.02 -11.52 -3.76
CA SER A 128 16.31 -11.53 -3.07
C SER A 128 17.01 -10.16 -3.23
N LEU A 129 16.69 -9.21 -2.35
CA LEU A 129 17.25 -7.87 -2.38
C LEU A 129 18.69 -7.85 -1.83
N PRO A 130 19.67 -7.27 -2.56
CA PRO A 130 21.08 -7.26 -2.14
C PRO A 130 21.46 -6.09 -1.19
N TYR A 131 20.48 -5.35 -0.67
CA TYR A 131 20.69 -4.18 0.20
C TYR A 131 19.70 -4.18 1.37
N SER A 132 20.08 -3.54 2.48
CA SER A 132 19.32 -3.56 3.75
C SER A 132 18.35 -2.39 3.94
N ASP A 133 18.50 -1.30 3.20
CA ASP A 133 17.85 0.00 3.40
C ASP A 133 16.68 0.25 2.44
N TRP A 134 15.94 -0.80 2.10
CA TRP A 134 14.73 -0.69 1.29
C TRP A 134 13.50 -0.46 2.15
N GLU A 135 12.56 0.33 1.63
CA GLU A 135 11.30 0.63 2.29
C GLU A 135 10.12 0.47 1.32
N VAL A 136 8.93 0.32 1.88
CA VAL A 136 7.67 0.22 1.13
C VAL A 136 6.77 1.39 1.48
N CYS A 137 6.19 2.02 0.46
CA CYS A 137 5.22 3.09 0.62
C CYS A 137 3.94 2.72 -0.15
N ILE A 138 2.81 2.71 0.54
CA ILE A 138 1.52 2.41 -0.07
C ILE A 138 1.06 3.62 -0.91
N THR A 139 0.57 3.34 -2.11
CA THR A 139 0.07 4.36 -3.04
C THR A 139 -1.33 4.00 -3.52
N ALA A 140 -2.03 4.96 -4.11
CA ALA A 140 -3.36 4.75 -4.72
C ALA A 140 -3.29 4.02 -6.09
N GLY A 141 -2.26 3.19 -6.30
CA GLY A 141 -2.01 2.44 -7.53
C GLY A 141 -0.90 3.00 -8.42
N ASN A 142 -0.57 2.26 -9.48
CA ASN A 142 0.59 2.52 -10.35
C ASN A 142 0.59 3.91 -10.99
N THR A 143 -0.58 4.42 -11.37
CA THR A 143 -0.71 5.76 -11.96
C THR A 143 -0.30 6.85 -10.97
N SER A 144 -0.74 6.72 -9.71
CA SER A 144 -0.37 7.65 -8.64
C SER A 144 1.12 7.55 -8.32
N ALA A 145 1.65 6.32 -8.19
CA ALA A 145 3.06 6.07 -7.94
C ALA A 145 3.96 6.67 -9.02
N LEU A 146 3.62 6.48 -10.30
CA LEU A 146 4.37 7.04 -11.42
C LEU A 146 4.32 8.57 -11.43
N GLY A 147 3.15 9.16 -11.15
CA GLY A 147 3.01 10.61 -11.01
C GLY A 147 3.87 11.20 -9.89
N ILE A 148 3.93 10.53 -8.74
CA ILE A 148 4.79 10.90 -7.62
C ILE A 148 6.27 10.78 -8.01
N ALA A 149 6.66 9.69 -8.68
CA ALA A 149 8.03 9.47 -9.14
C ALA A 149 8.49 10.57 -10.10
N PHE A 150 7.65 10.98 -11.06
CA PHE A 150 7.96 12.08 -11.97
C PHE A 150 8.12 13.40 -11.25
N ARG A 151 7.25 13.75 -10.30
CA ARG A 151 7.43 14.97 -9.50
C ARG A 151 8.71 14.93 -8.66
N ASN A 152 9.14 13.75 -8.23
CA ASN A 152 10.34 13.59 -7.41
C ASN A 152 11.65 13.63 -8.21
N LEU A 153 11.67 13.04 -9.40
CA LEU A 153 12.91 12.78 -10.16
C LEU A 153 12.99 13.55 -11.49
N ALA A 154 11.85 13.90 -12.09
CA ALA A 154 11.85 14.61 -13.36
C ALA A 154 11.99 16.13 -13.14
N ARG A 155 12.69 16.78 -14.07
CA ARG A 155 12.82 18.24 -14.15
C ARG A 155 12.11 18.73 -15.40
N SER A 156 11.62 19.96 -15.37
CA SER A 156 11.11 20.61 -16.58
C SER A 156 12.20 20.63 -17.67
N GLY A 157 11.86 20.15 -18.87
CA GLY A 157 12.80 20.00 -19.99
C GLY A 157 13.75 18.80 -19.92
N GLY A 158 13.60 17.91 -18.93
CA GLY A 158 14.36 16.66 -18.84
C GLY A 158 13.86 15.59 -19.81
N PHE A 159 14.71 14.60 -20.08
CA PHE A 159 14.38 13.44 -20.91
C PHE A 159 14.19 12.19 -20.05
N LEU A 160 13.26 11.33 -20.46
CA LEU A 160 13.00 10.04 -19.82
C LEU A 160 13.24 8.91 -20.82
N LEU A 161 13.89 7.84 -20.36
CA LEU A 161 14.04 6.62 -21.14
C LEU A 161 12.77 5.77 -20.98
N VAL A 162 12.11 5.51 -22.09
CA VAL A 162 10.91 4.66 -22.13
C VAL A 162 11.17 3.50 -23.09
N LYS A 163 10.83 2.28 -22.68
CA LYS A 163 10.94 1.11 -23.54
C LYS A 163 10.02 1.29 -24.74
N GLN A 164 10.57 1.14 -25.95
CA GLN A 164 9.77 1.14 -27.16
C GLN A 164 8.82 -0.07 -27.15
N ARG A 165 7.51 0.19 -27.27
CA ARG A 165 6.51 -0.87 -27.42
C ARG A 165 6.51 -1.32 -28.87
N LEU A 166 7.38 -2.26 -29.22
CA LEU A 166 7.21 -3.03 -30.46
C LEU A 166 6.09 -4.05 -30.24
N THR A 167 4.88 -3.71 -30.67
CA THR A 167 3.87 -4.74 -30.95
C THR A 167 4.39 -5.53 -32.13
N ARG A 168 4.70 -6.82 -31.96
CA ARG A 168 4.98 -7.71 -33.10
C ARG A 168 3.82 -7.54 -34.09
N PRO A 169 4.06 -7.12 -35.34
CA PRO A 169 2.99 -7.16 -36.33
C PRO A 169 2.53 -8.62 -36.44
N PRO A 170 1.21 -8.87 -36.58
CA PRO A 170 0.73 -10.23 -36.80
C PRO A 170 1.47 -10.78 -38.00
N LEU A 171 2.10 -11.95 -37.83
CA LEU A 171 2.68 -12.71 -38.93
C LEU A 171 1.57 -12.84 -39.97
N LYS A 172 1.70 -12.14 -41.10
CA LYS A 172 0.88 -12.44 -42.27
C LYS A 172 1.17 -13.91 -42.56
N GLN A 173 0.20 -14.79 -42.28
CA GLN A 173 0.24 -16.15 -42.81
C GLN A 173 0.26 -15.99 -44.33
N GLN A 174 1.45 -16.13 -44.88
CA GLN A 174 1.68 -16.14 -46.31
C GLN A 174 1.22 -17.52 -46.78
N ASN A 175 -0.08 -17.63 -47.07
CA ASN A 175 -0.62 -18.79 -47.77
C ASN A 175 0.13 -18.90 -49.10
N ARG A 176 0.93 -19.95 -49.23
CA ARG A 176 1.39 -20.50 -50.50
C ARG A 176 0.31 -21.40 -51.06
#